data_AF-A0A5N0TL37-F1
#
_entry.id   AF-A0A5N0TL37-F1
#
_cell.length_a   1.000
_cell.length_b   1.000
_cell.length_c   1.000
_cell.angle_alpha   90.00
_cell.angle_beta   90.00
_cell.angle_gamma   90.00
#
_symmetry.space_group_name_H-M   'P 1'
#
loop_
_entity.id
_entity.type
_entity.pdbx_description
1 polymer ?
#
loop_
_entity_poly.entity_id
_entity_poly.type
_entity_poly.pdbx_seq_one_letter_code
_entity_poly.pdbx_strand_id
1 'polypeptide(L)'
;MSGAAANQRIRLDGAILSRQTSVLGDASTMFGTVSARVDAPLSADAFGVLCQGILVPAVTTLAGRSRELLDSARTLSDRMSTATEAATTAFAALEDEAVQTFSGDPS
;
A
#
# COMPACT_ATOMS: atom_id res chain seq x y z
N MET A 1 -14.13 -38.49 20.90
CA MET A 1 -14.20 -37.69 19.66
C MET A 1 -14.28 -36.23 20.04
N SER A 2 -13.69 -35.37 19.21
CA SER A 2 -13.64 -33.90 19.29
C SER A 2 -12.55 -33.33 20.21
N GLY A 3 -11.59 -32.66 19.58
CA GLY A 3 -10.48 -31.95 20.23
C GLY A 3 -9.47 -31.43 19.19
N ALA A 4 -9.30 -32.17 18.08
CA ALA A 4 -8.36 -31.80 17.03
C ALA A 4 -8.90 -30.77 16.01
N ALA A 5 -10.21 -30.50 15.98
CA ALA A 5 -10.80 -29.61 14.97
C ALA A 5 -10.87 -28.13 15.37
N ALA A 6 -10.89 -27.82 16.67
CA ALA A 6 -11.07 -26.44 17.17
C ALA A 6 -9.75 -25.65 17.31
N ASN A 7 -8.60 -26.31 17.20
CA ASN A 7 -7.27 -25.70 17.35
C ASN A 7 -6.56 -25.52 16.00
N GLN A 8 -7.30 -25.20 14.95
CA GLN A 8 -6.69 -24.57 13.77
C GLN A 8 -6.32 -23.15 14.18
N ARG A 9 -5.17 -23.04 14.85
CA ARG A 9 -4.47 -21.81 15.20
C ARG A 9 -4.44 -20.93 13.94
N ILE A 10 -5.32 -19.94 13.86
CA ILE A 10 -5.13 -18.80 12.95
C ILE A 10 -3.99 -17.99 13.57
N ARG A 11 -2.77 -18.55 13.51
CA ARG A 11 -1.58 -17.86 13.97
C ARG A 11 -1.22 -16.93 12.83
N LEU A 12 -1.51 -15.63 12.98
CA LEU A 12 -1.04 -14.70 11.97
C LEU A 12 0.47 -14.64 12.02
N ASP A 13 1.06 -14.78 10.85
CA ASP A 13 2.47 -14.55 10.68
C ASP A 13 2.71 -13.03 10.67
N GLY A 14 2.89 -12.48 11.86
CA GLY A 14 3.18 -11.06 12.04
C GLY A 14 4.41 -10.58 11.26
N ALA A 15 5.35 -11.48 10.94
CA ALA A 15 6.50 -11.14 10.10
C ALA A 15 6.11 -10.97 8.62
N ILE A 16 5.17 -11.79 8.11
CA ILE A 16 4.61 -11.61 6.76
C ILE A 16 3.82 -10.31 6.67
N LEU A 17 2.97 -10.02 7.67
CA LEU A 17 2.17 -8.79 7.70
C LEU A 17 3.07 -7.55 7.78
N SER A 18 4.01 -7.52 8.71
CA SER A 18 4.97 -6.41 8.85
C SER A 18 5.79 -6.19 7.56
N ARG A 19 6.22 -7.27 6.91
CA ARG A 19 6.90 -7.19 5.61
C ARG A 19 5.97 -6.58 4.54
N GLN A 20 4.71 -6.96 4.53
CA GLN A 20 3.75 -6.44 3.56
C GLN A 20 3.45 -4.95 3.78
N THR A 21 3.30 -4.51 5.03
CA THR A 21 3.17 -3.08 5.38
C THR A 21 4.39 -2.29 4.95
N SER A 22 5.60 -2.82 5.20
CA SER A 22 6.86 -2.21 4.77
C SER A 22 6.95 -2.05 3.25
N VAL A 23 6.62 -3.11 2.49
CA VAL A 23 6.65 -3.07 1.03
C VAL A 23 5.65 -2.06 0.46
N LEU A 24 4.46 -1.94 1.07
CA LEU A 24 3.45 -0.96 0.67
C LEU A 24 3.92 0.48 0.95
N GLY A 25 4.58 0.72 2.09
CA GLY A 25 5.19 2.01 2.42
C GLY A 25 6.32 2.40 1.46
N ASP A 26 7.19 1.45 1.10
CA ASP A 26 8.27 1.65 0.12
C ASP A 26 7.70 1.99 -1.26
N ALA A 27 6.66 1.27 -1.69
CA ALA A 27 5.96 1.54 -2.95
C ALA A 27 5.32 2.93 -2.97
N SER A 28 4.62 3.33 -1.90
CA SER A 28 4.04 4.67 -1.74
C SER A 28 5.09 5.77 -1.86
N THR A 29 6.24 5.59 -1.21
CA THR A 29 7.39 6.52 -1.28
C THR A 29 7.98 6.60 -2.69
N MET A 30 8.12 5.45 -3.36
CA MET A 30 8.62 5.38 -4.73
C MET A 30 7.67 6.09 -5.71
N PHE A 31 6.36 5.86 -5.61
CA PHE A 31 5.37 6.55 -6.45
C PHE A 31 5.37 8.06 -6.21
N GLY A 32 5.50 8.51 -4.96
CA GLY A 32 5.67 9.93 -4.64
C GLY A 32 6.91 10.55 -5.30
N THR A 33 8.05 9.84 -5.25
CA THR A 33 9.31 10.28 -5.87
C THR A 33 9.20 10.36 -7.40
N VAL A 34 8.59 9.36 -8.03
CA VAL A 34 8.37 9.34 -9.48
C VAL A 34 7.40 10.45 -9.90
N SER A 35 6.32 10.65 -9.16
CA SER A 35 5.35 11.73 -9.42
C SER A 35 6.02 13.10 -9.42
N ALA A 36 6.88 13.38 -8.43
CA ALA A 36 7.66 14.63 -8.36
C ALA A 36 8.63 14.82 -9.54
N ARG A 37 9.14 13.74 -10.15
CA ARG A 37 9.99 13.81 -11.35
C ARG A 37 9.20 14.04 -12.63
N VAL A 38 7.99 13.48 -12.73
CA VAL A 38 7.07 13.71 -13.85
C VAL A 38 6.50 15.13 -13.81
N ASP A 39 6.50 15.77 -12.64
CA ASP A 39 6.06 17.15 -12.45
C ASP A 39 6.97 18.19 -13.11
N ALA A 40 8.21 17.82 -13.49
CA ALA A 40 9.10 18.71 -14.23
C ALA A 40 8.60 18.85 -15.68
N PRO A 41 8.06 20.03 -16.09
CA PRO A 41 7.65 20.23 -17.47
C PRO A 41 8.87 20.06 -18.37
N LEU A 42 8.72 19.30 -19.46
CA LEU A 42 9.73 19.27 -20.51
C LEU A 42 9.87 20.69 -21.07
N SER A 43 11.09 21.21 -21.08
CA SER A 43 11.32 22.56 -21.59
C SER A 43 10.86 22.64 -23.05
N ALA A 44 10.28 23.78 -23.44
CA ALA A 44 9.84 23.99 -24.82
C ALA A 44 10.99 23.78 -25.82
N ASP A 45 12.23 24.04 -25.39
CA ASP A 45 13.46 23.82 -26.15
C ASP A 45 13.74 22.34 -26.46
N ALA A 46 13.21 21.40 -25.67
CA ALA A 46 13.42 19.96 -25.85
C ALA A 46 12.77 19.39 -27.12
N PHE A 47 11.76 20.08 -27.67
CA PHE A 47 11.02 19.59 -28.84
C PHE A 47 11.31 20.36 -30.14
N GLY A 48 12.10 21.43 -30.10
CA GLY A 48 12.30 22.29 -31.27
C GLY A 48 11.02 23.05 -31.67
N VAL A 49 11.19 24.28 -32.19
CA VAL A 49 10.09 25.25 -32.41
C VAL A 49 8.93 24.70 -33.24
N LEU A 50 9.20 23.83 -34.22
CA LEU A 50 8.17 23.27 -35.11
C LEU A 50 7.32 22.17 -34.45
N CYS A 51 7.86 21.41 -33.49
CA CYS A 51 7.12 20.34 -32.83
C CYS A 51 6.48 20.79 -31.50
N GLN A 52 6.82 21.99 -31.00
CA GLN A 52 6.25 22.56 -29.79
C GLN A 52 4.71 22.59 -29.81
N GLY A 53 4.09 23.04 -30.91
CA GLY A 53 2.63 23.18 -30.98
C GLY A 53 1.84 21.86 -30.97
N ILE A 54 2.49 20.74 -31.30
CA ILE A 54 1.82 19.43 -31.46
C ILE A 54 2.21 18.48 -30.33
N LEU A 55 3.50 18.38 -30.01
CA LEU A 55 4.00 17.39 -29.06
C LEU A 55 3.91 17.86 -27.61
N VAL A 56 4.13 19.15 -27.33
CA VAL A 56 4.11 19.65 -25.94
C VAL A 56 2.74 19.45 -25.27
N PRO A 57 1.59 19.74 -25.91
CA PRO A 57 0.28 19.50 -25.29
C PRO A 57 0.01 18.02 -25.02
N ALA A 58 0.36 17.14 -25.98
CA ALA A 58 0.14 15.70 -25.85
C ALA A 58 1.00 15.09 -24.74
N VAL A 59 2.28 15.47 -24.66
CA VAL A 59 3.20 14.98 -23.63
C VAL A 59 2.83 15.55 -22.25
N THR A 60 2.42 16.83 -22.19
CA THR A 60 1.92 17.44 -20.93
C THR A 60 0.66 16.73 -20.44
N THR A 61 -0.26 16.40 -21.35
CA THR A 61 -1.48 15.64 -21.01
C THR A 61 -1.13 14.25 -20.50
N LEU A 62 -0.22 13.54 -21.18
CA LEU A 62 0.24 12.22 -20.76
C LEU A 62 0.90 12.28 -19.38
N ALA A 63 1.80 13.24 -19.15
CA ALA A 63 2.43 13.46 -17.85
C ALA A 63 1.38 13.75 -16.76
N GLY A 64 0.36 14.56 -17.06
CA GLY A 64 -0.81 14.77 -16.19
C GLY A 64 -1.52 13.48 -15.81
N ARG A 65 -1.87 12.65 -16.79
CA ARG A 65 -2.52 11.34 -16.55
C ARG A 65 -1.63 10.37 -15.78
N SER A 66 -0.33 10.35 -16.07
CA SER A 66 0.62 9.54 -15.31
C SER A 66 0.71 9.98 -13.85
N ARG A 67 0.68 11.29 -13.55
CA ARG A 67 0.61 11.81 -12.17
C ARG A 67 -0.66 11.36 -11.45
N GLU A 68 -1.82 11.49 -12.10
CA GLU A 68 -3.11 11.04 -11.53
C GLU A 68 -3.10 9.55 -11.16
N LEU A 69 -2.52 8.70 -12.04
CA LEU A 69 -2.38 7.27 -11.78
C LEU A 69 -1.41 6.98 -10.63
N LEU A 70 -0.27 7.66 -10.57
CA LEU A 70 0.71 7.51 -9.49
C LEU A 70 0.14 7.94 -8.14
N ASP A 71 -0.63 9.02 -8.10
CA ASP A 71 -1.29 9.49 -6.87
C ASP A 71 -2.39 8.53 -6.40
N SER A 72 -3.15 7.97 -7.34
CA SER A 72 -4.14 6.92 -7.05
C SER A 72 -3.48 5.65 -6.51
N ALA A 73 -2.36 5.22 -7.11
CA ALA A 73 -1.59 4.06 -6.66
C ALA A 73 -1.00 4.27 -5.26
N ARG A 74 -0.50 5.48 -4.98
CA ARG A 74 -0.02 5.88 -3.65
C ARG A 74 -1.15 5.79 -2.63
N THR A 75 -2.29 6.42 -2.90
CA THR A 75 -3.46 6.41 -2.01
C THR A 75 -3.96 4.99 -1.73
N LEU A 76 -3.97 4.13 -2.76
CA LEU A 76 -4.33 2.72 -2.59
C LEU A 76 -3.34 1.97 -1.69
N SER A 77 -2.04 2.19 -1.90
CA SER A 77 -0.98 1.57 -1.09
C SER A 77 -1.07 1.99 0.37
N ASP A 78 -1.29 3.28 0.64
CA ASP A 78 -1.47 3.81 2.00
C ASP A 78 -2.71 3.19 2.67
N ARG A 79 -3.83 3.10 1.96
CA ARG A 79 -5.05 2.44 2.47
C ARG A 79 -4.83 0.96 2.77
N MET A 80 -4.13 0.24 1.90
CA MET A 80 -3.80 -1.16 2.13
C MET A 80 -2.89 -1.33 3.36
N SER A 81 -1.95 -0.42 3.57
CA SER A 81 -1.10 -0.38 4.76
C SER A 81 -1.95 -0.24 6.03
N THR A 82 -2.80 0.79 6.10
CA THR A 82 -3.70 1.02 7.24
C THR A 82 -4.65 -0.16 7.49
N ALA A 83 -5.21 -0.74 6.43
CA ALA A 83 -6.09 -1.90 6.57
C ALA A 83 -5.35 -3.14 7.10
N THR A 84 -4.10 -3.34 6.68
CA THR A 84 -3.24 -4.43 7.15
C THR A 84 -2.89 -4.25 8.63
N GLU A 85 -2.55 -3.04 9.05
CA GLU A 85 -2.30 -2.69 10.47
C GLU A 85 -3.54 -2.91 11.34
N ALA A 86 -4.72 -2.47 10.86
CA ALA A 86 -5.99 -2.66 11.55
C ALA A 86 -6.34 -4.14 11.70
N ALA A 87 -6.17 -4.93 10.64
CA ALA A 87 -6.37 -6.38 10.69
C ALA A 87 -5.42 -7.03 11.70
N THR A 88 -4.13 -6.67 11.66
CA THR A 88 -3.12 -7.17 12.61
C THR A 88 -3.52 -6.90 14.06
N THR A 89 -4.00 -5.68 14.35
CA THR A 89 -4.44 -5.27 15.68
C THR A 89 -5.68 -6.06 16.13
N ALA A 90 -6.67 -6.19 15.26
CA ALA A 90 -7.90 -6.92 15.56
C ALA A 90 -7.63 -8.40 15.86
N PHE A 91 -6.73 -9.02 15.09
CA PHE A 91 -6.37 -10.40 15.34
C PHE A 91 -5.52 -10.60 16.59
N ALA A 92 -4.60 -9.68 16.90
CA ALA A 92 -3.86 -9.75 18.16
C ALA A 92 -4.80 -9.71 19.38
N ALA A 93 -5.82 -8.85 19.33
CA ALA A 93 -6.86 -8.81 20.36
C ALA A 93 -7.66 -10.12 20.47
N LEU A 94 -8.01 -10.74 19.33
CA LEU A 94 -8.69 -12.03 19.29
C LEU A 94 -7.82 -13.16 19.85
N GLU A 95 -6.52 -13.17 19.55
CA GLU A 95 -5.56 -14.13 20.11
C GLU A 95 -5.46 -13.98 21.64
N ASP A 96 -5.38 -12.75 22.15
CA ASP A 96 -5.32 -12.47 23.59
C ASP A 96 -6.61 -12.88 24.32
N GLU A 97 -7.79 -12.61 23.75
CA GLU A 97 -9.09 -13.02 24.30
C GLU A 97 -9.22 -14.56 24.33
N ALA A 98 -8.80 -15.23 23.26
CA ALA A 98 -8.79 -16.69 23.21
C ALA A 98 -7.84 -17.28 24.27
N VAL A 99 -6.63 -16.74 24.41
CA VAL A 99 -5.67 -17.19 25.42
C VAL A 99 -6.23 -17.01 26.83
N GLN A 100 -6.87 -15.89 27.14
CA GLN A 100 -7.50 -15.66 28.44
C GLN A 100 -8.63 -16.66 28.72
N THR A 101 -9.48 -16.92 27.72
CA THR A 101 -10.61 -17.85 27.83
C THR A 101 -10.14 -19.30 28.03
N PHE A 102 -9.06 -19.72 27.36
CA PHE A 102 -8.51 -21.07 27.49
C PHE A 102 -7.56 -21.26 28.68
N SER A 103 -6.92 -20.20 29.17
CA SER A 103 -6.05 -20.25 30.35
C SER A 103 -6.83 -20.06 31.66
N GLY A 104 -8.05 -19.53 31.58
CA GLY A 104 -9.01 -19.46 32.67
C GLY A 104 -9.90 -20.70 32.73
N ASP A 105 -9.33 -21.83 33.17
CA ASP A 105 -10.12 -22.93 33.71
C ASP A 105 -10.61 -22.52 35.11
N PRO A 106 -11.93 -22.53 35.40
CA PRO A 106 -12.50 -22.02 36.65
C PRO A 106 -12.12 -22.92 37.83
N SER A 107 -11.34 -22.38 38.77
CA SER A 107 -11.27 -22.88 40.15
C SER A 107 -12.24 -22.13 41.05
#